data_AF-A0ABD0PVY5-F1
#
_entry.id   AF-A0ABD0PVY5-F1
#
_cell.length_a   1.000
_cell.length_b   1.000
_cell.length_c   1.000
_cell.angle_alpha   90.00
_cell.angle_beta   90.00
_cell.angle_gamma   90.00
#
_symmetry.space_group_name_H-M   'P 1'
#
loop_
_entity.id
_entity.type
_entity.pdbx_description
1 polymer ?
#
loop_
_entity_poly.entity_id
_entity_poly.type
_entity_poly.pdbx_seq_one_letter_code
_entity_poly.pdbx_strand_id
1 'polypeptide(L)' 'MFEYRKQRPIHLSFDIDAFDPSLAPATGTPVNGGLTYREGIYLTEEIHNT' A
#
# COMPACT_ATOMS: atom_id res chain seq x y z
N MET A 1 32.09 2.49 1.53
CA MET A 1 31.42 3.29 2.57
C MET A 1 29.95 2.89 2.56
N PHE A 2 29.52 2.03 3.49
CA PHE A 2 28.12 1.66 3.61
C PHE A 2 27.42 2.71 4.46
N GLU A 3 26.47 3.41 3.86
CA GLU A 3 25.65 4.39 4.56
C GLU A 3 24.70 3.65 5.50
N TYR A 4 24.84 3.89 6.80
CA TYR A 4 24.00 3.28 7.83
C TYR A 4 22.57 3.80 7.65
N ARG A 5 21.66 2.97 7.12
CA ARG A 5 20.24 3.35 6.97
C ARG A 5 19.64 3.52 8.36
N LYS A 6 19.60 4.76 8.84
CA LYS A 6 18.97 5.13 10.10
C LYS A 6 17.48 4.75 10.03
N GLN A 7 17.00 3.98 11.00
CA GLN A 7 15.57 3.73 11.17
C GLN A 7 14.86 5.08 11.38
N ARG A 8 13.73 5.27 10.72
CA ARG A 8 12.93 6.50 10.76
C ARG A 8 11.45 6.12 10.85
N PRO A 9 10.62 6.94 11.52
CA PRO A 9 9.18 6.74 11.49
C PRO A 9 8.66 6.71 10.05
N ILE A 10 7.72 5.80 9.78
CA ILE A 10 7.04 5.67 8.49
C ILE A 10 5.61 6.19 8.65
N HIS A 11 5.20 7.08 7.75
CA HIS A 11 3.80 7.50 7.60
C HIS A 11 3.25 6.86 6.32
N LEU A 12 2.29 5.96 6.47
CA LEU A 12 1.62 5.30 5.35
C LEU A 12 0.37 6.10 4.97
N SER A 13 0.42 6.81 3.86
CA SER A 13 -0.77 7.39 3.22
C SER A 13 -1.31 6.37 2.23
N PHE A 14 -2.43 5.73 2.55
CA PHE A 14 -3.02 4.67 1.75
C PHE A 14 -4.40 5.09 1.26
N ASP A 15 -4.55 5.28 -0.04
CA ASP A 15 -5.86 5.55 -0.66
C ASP A 15 -6.59 4.24 -0.94
N ILE A 16 -7.91 4.22 -0.72
CA ILE A 16 -8.72 3.00 -0.89
C ILE A 16 -8.84 2.59 -2.35
N ASP A 17 -8.70 3.54 -3.28
CA ASP A 17 -8.78 3.30 -4.72
C ASP A 17 -7.46 2.79 -5.35
N ALA A 18 -6.43 2.56 -4.51
CA ALA A 18 -5.25 1.80 -4.92
C ALA A 18 -5.60 0.33 -5.24
N PHE A 19 -6.68 -0.21 -4.64
CA PHE A 19 -7.19 -1.54 -4.97
C PHE A 19 -7.96 -1.52 -6.29
N ASP A 20 -7.98 -2.67 -6.96
CA ASP A 20 -8.84 -2.83 -8.13
C ASP A 20 -10.32 -2.54 -7.77
N PRO A 21 -11.11 -1.86 -8.63
CA PRO A 21 -12.49 -1.51 -8.36
C PRO A 21 -13.41 -2.70 -8.06
N SER A 22 -13.02 -3.93 -8.45
CA SER A 22 -13.72 -5.15 -8.05
C SER A 22 -13.67 -5.41 -6.53
N LEU A 23 -12.69 -4.84 -5.82
CA LEU A 23 -12.50 -4.94 -4.38
C LEU A 23 -12.92 -3.67 -3.65
N ALA A 24 -12.64 -2.49 -4.23
CA ALA A 24 -12.95 -1.19 -3.66
C ALA A 24 -13.84 -0.34 -4.61
N PRO A 25 -15.10 -0.73 -4.86
CA PRO A 25 -15.96 -0.02 -5.80
C PRO A 25 -16.43 1.35 -5.29
N ALA A 26 -16.42 1.57 -3.97
CA ALA A 26 -16.95 2.77 -3.33
C ALA A 26 -15.86 3.84 -3.15
N THR A 27 -15.40 4.41 -4.27
CA THR A 27 -14.47 5.55 -4.32
C THR A 27 -14.89 6.54 -5.40
N GLY A 28 -14.46 7.80 -5.29
CA GLY A 28 -14.76 8.84 -6.27
C GLY A 28 -14.06 8.66 -7.61
N THR A 29 -12.99 7.87 -7.66
CA THR A 29 -12.06 7.75 -8.80
C THR A 29 -11.64 6.29 -9.07
N PRO A 30 -12.56 5.37 -9.43
CA PRO A 30 -12.19 3.98 -9.68
C PRO A 30 -11.32 3.85 -10.93
N VAL A 31 -10.18 3.15 -10.82
CA VAL A 31 -9.25 2.86 -11.93
C VAL A 31 -8.96 1.36 -11.99
N ASN A 32 -9.24 0.73 -13.14
CA ASN A 32 -9.04 -0.72 -13.33
C ASN A 32 -7.56 -1.12 -13.29
N GLY A 33 -7.29 -2.36 -12.88
CA GLY A 33 -5.94 -2.92 -12.82
C GLY A 33 -5.17 -2.50 -11.56
N GLY A 34 -5.90 -2.18 -10.49
CA GLY A 34 -5.33 -1.84 -9.18
C GLY A 34 -4.81 -3.08 -8.45
N LEU A 35 -4.41 -2.89 -7.19
CA LEU A 35 -3.90 -3.96 -6.34
C LEU A 35 -4.95 -5.05 -6.16
N THR A 36 -4.50 -6.30 -6.19
CA THR A 36 -5.27 -7.42 -5.65
C THR A 36 -5.33 -7.33 -4.13
N TYR A 37 -6.30 -8.02 -3.53
CA TYR A 37 -6.44 -8.08 -2.08
C TYR A 37 -5.15 -8.55 -1.38
N ARG A 38 -4.47 -9.56 -1.95
CA ARG A 38 -3.25 -10.14 -1.37
C ARG A 38 -2.06 -9.18 -1.45
N GLU A 39 -1.94 -8.40 -2.52
CA GLU A 39 -0.85 -7.42 -2.66
C GLU A 39 -0.99 -6.29 -1.65
N GLY A 40 -2.22 -5.81 -1.41
CA GLY A 40 -2.46 -4.80 -0.37
C GLY A 40 -2.12 -5.31 1.03
N ILE A 41 -2.52 -6.54 1.36
CA ILE A 41 -2.15 -7.18 2.63
C ILE A 41 -0.63 -7.30 2.74
N TYR A 42 0.03 -7.86 1.73
CA TYR A 42 1.48 -8.03 1.71
C TYR A 42 2.22 -6.71 1.93
N LEU A 43 1.82 -5.64 1.25
CA LEU A 43 2.42 -4.32 1.43
C LEU A 43 2.30 -3.85 2.88
N THR A 44 1.14 -4.02 3.52
CA THR A 44 0.95 -3.63 4.92
C THR A 44 1.69 -4.53 5.91
N GLU A 45 1.85 -5.82 5.61
CA GLU A 45 2.66 -6.76 6.39
C GLU A 45 4.15 -6.38 6.33
N GLU A 46 4.66 -6.01 5.15
CA GLU A 46 6.05 -5.56 5.01
C GLU A 46 6.31 -4.23 5.72
N ILE A 47 5.36 -3.29 5.68
CA ILE A 47 5.45 -2.06 6.49
C ILE A 47 5.44 -2.37 7.98
N HIS A 48 4.65 -3.35 8.42
CA HIS A 48 4.67 -3.79 9.82
C HIS A 48 6.02 -4.40 10.24
N ASN A 49 6.72 -5.07 9.31
CA ASN A 49 8.00 -5.73 9.55
C ASN A 49 9.22 -4.78 9.55
N THR A 50 9.06 -3.49 9.23
CA THR A 50 10.15 -2.50 9.23
C THR A 50 10.51 -2.01 10.64
#